data_AF-A0A7C8ZWK9-F1
#
_entry.id   AF-A0A7C8ZWK9-F1
#
_cell.length_a   1.000
_cell.length_b   1.000
_cell.length_c   1.000
_cell.angle_alpha   90.00
_cell.angle_beta   90.00
_cell.angle_gamma   90.00
#
_symmetry.space_group_name_H-M   'P 1'
#
loop_
_entity.id
_entity.type
_entity.pdbx_description
1 polymer ?
#
loop_
_entity_poly.entity_id
_entity_poly.type
_entity_poly.pdbx_seq_one_letter_code
_entity_poly.pdbx_strand_id
1 'polypeptide(L)'
;MEAYSGLLERTRVPQPSLQRFAVIQIFEKLGSAPPHLNPDSDPGRGAITQCLSSSSSAVVDQSVRELCRLVKRSKIDISSALLELQSSLEECNPRLVDLFVKGIGFLVRFGFHRGHFDGRGFVDAPENHPFVKVLCRPEVQNELVQQIVLFVVHSKQYGLQEVCEYLKPLVTFSILRGSLESSSSFLRLLISSLVSLYCSLLNEAIPLFEMLISCLRCFSCGSTEDFTNAVVSSEFLVDAHMVVLRRLVTAGLETVWLALHVTLVKCVSVQRKSLSTSKPEIIIFRLLEHLWLQAHE
;
A
#
# COMPACT_ATOMS: atom_id res chain seq x y z
N MET A 1 38.37 -16.40 -5.60
CA MET A 1 38.28 -15.79 -4.26
C MET A 1 37.03 -14.93 -4.26
N GLU A 2 36.05 -15.23 -3.40
CA GLU A 2 34.74 -14.55 -3.38
C GLU A 2 34.93 -13.03 -3.25
N ALA A 3 34.54 -12.27 -4.27
CA ALA A 3 34.87 -10.85 -4.39
C ALA A 3 34.36 -9.97 -3.22
N TYR A 4 33.39 -10.48 -2.45
CA TYR A 4 32.73 -9.78 -1.35
C TYR A 4 33.04 -10.36 0.04
N SER A 5 33.69 -11.53 0.14
CA SER A 5 33.82 -12.27 1.40
C SER A 5 34.47 -11.45 2.52
N GLY A 6 35.57 -10.76 2.23
CA GLY A 6 36.26 -9.93 3.23
C GLY A 6 35.40 -8.80 3.79
N LEU A 7 34.49 -8.22 2.99
CA LEU A 7 33.55 -7.20 3.47
C LEU A 7 32.36 -7.83 4.21
N LEU A 8 31.88 -8.98 3.75
CA LEU A 8 30.82 -9.75 4.41
C LEU A 8 31.25 -10.20 5.80
N GLU A 9 32.49 -10.65 6.00
CA GLU A 9 33.02 -10.95 7.34
C GLU A 9 33.02 -9.71 8.26
N ARG A 10 33.30 -8.52 7.72
CA ARG A 10 33.27 -7.27 8.50
C ARG A 10 31.85 -6.91 8.96
N THR A 11 30.80 -7.37 8.28
CA THR A 11 29.41 -7.21 8.75
C THR A 11 29.10 -8.04 10.00
N ARG A 12 29.89 -9.07 10.30
CA ARG A 12 29.70 -9.93 11.49
C ARG A 12 30.32 -9.35 12.76
N VAL A 13 31.18 -8.34 12.64
CA VAL A 13 31.75 -7.63 13.79
C VAL A 13 30.62 -6.95 14.57
N PRO A 14 30.50 -7.16 15.90
CA PRO A 14 29.37 -6.66 16.70
C PRO A 14 29.47 -5.16 17.01
N GLN A 15 29.81 -4.34 16.00
CA GLN A 15 29.91 -2.89 16.10
C GLN A 15 29.05 -2.25 14.99
N PRO A 16 27.86 -1.69 15.32
CA PRO A 16 26.90 -1.21 14.32
C PRO A 16 27.44 -0.19 13.32
N SER A 17 28.37 0.68 13.70
CA SER A 17 28.99 1.65 12.79
C SER A 17 29.86 0.97 11.73
N LEU A 18 30.68 -0.01 12.14
CA LEU A 18 31.51 -0.78 11.22
C LEU A 18 30.67 -1.66 10.30
N GLN A 19 29.59 -2.24 10.84
CA GLN A 19 28.63 -3.02 10.06
C GLN A 19 28.00 -2.19 8.94
N ARG A 20 27.47 -1.01 9.27
CA ARG A 20 26.89 -0.09 8.27
C ARG A 20 27.93 0.32 7.23
N PHE A 21 29.15 0.65 7.67
CA PHE A 21 30.23 1.03 6.76
C PHE A 21 30.60 -0.13 5.80
N ALA A 22 30.69 -1.36 6.31
CA ALA A 22 30.96 -2.53 5.47
C ALA A 22 29.84 -2.75 4.43
N VAL A 23 28.57 -2.60 4.82
CA VAL A 23 27.44 -2.66 3.87
C VAL A 23 27.56 -1.58 2.79
N ILE A 24 27.84 -0.33 3.17
CA ILE A 24 28.03 0.76 2.20
C ILE A 24 29.12 0.37 1.17
N GLN A 25 30.26 -0.13 1.64
CA GLN A 25 31.36 -0.55 0.75
C GLN A 25 30.96 -1.70 -0.18
N ILE A 26 30.17 -2.66 0.30
CA ILE A 26 29.65 -3.77 -0.54
C ILE A 26 28.77 -3.19 -1.67
N PHE A 27 27.82 -2.32 -1.34
CA PHE A 27 26.88 -1.78 -2.32
C PHE A 27 27.52 -0.75 -3.27
N GLU A 28 28.51 0.01 -2.81
CA GLU A 28 29.33 0.85 -3.70
C GLU A 28 30.12 0.02 -4.71
N LYS A 29 30.71 -1.10 -4.26
CA LYS A 29 31.40 -2.05 -5.13
C LYS A 29 30.43 -2.67 -6.13
N LEU A 30 29.25 -3.12 -5.69
CA LEU A 30 28.20 -3.64 -6.58
C LEU A 30 27.82 -2.63 -7.67
N GLY A 31 27.60 -1.37 -7.31
CA GLY A 31 27.20 -0.32 -8.27
C GLY A 31 28.27 0.12 -9.29
N SER A 32 29.54 -0.21 -9.03
CA SER A 32 30.69 0.13 -9.87
C SER A 32 31.38 -1.09 -10.49
N ALA A 33 30.94 -2.31 -10.14
CA ALA A 33 31.53 -3.56 -10.58
C ALA A 33 31.28 -3.87 -12.07
N PRO A 34 32.18 -4.65 -12.71
CA PRO A 34 31.96 -5.19 -14.05
C PRO A 34 30.79 -6.20 -14.05
N PRO A 35 30.23 -6.57 -15.22
CA PRO A 35 29.03 -7.41 -15.33
C PRO A 35 29.08 -8.76 -14.61
N HIS A 36 30.26 -9.37 -14.45
CA HIS A 36 30.41 -10.64 -13.74
C HIS A 36 30.42 -10.51 -12.20
N LEU A 37 30.38 -9.28 -11.67
CA LEU A 37 30.34 -8.95 -10.23
C LEU A 37 29.27 -7.93 -9.89
N ASN A 38 28.49 -7.46 -10.86
CA ASN A 38 27.45 -6.45 -10.67
C ASN A 38 26.25 -7.03 -9.87
N PRO A 39 25.23 -6.22 -9.54
CA PRO A 39 24.06 -6.69 -8.78
C PRO A 39 23.31 -7.86 -9.41
N ASP A 40 23.36 -8.00 -10.74
CA ASP A 40 22.65 -9.04 -11.49
C ASP A 40 23.43 -10.37 -11.58
N SER A 41 24.73 -10.35 -11.27
CA SER A 41 25.58 -11.53 -11.25
C SER A 41 25.33 -12.40 -10.02
N ASP A 42 25.56 -13.72 -10.12
CA ASP A 42 25.40 -14.64 -8.97
C ASP A 42 26.17 -14.22 -7.72
N PRO A 43 27.45 -13.78 -7.80
CA PRO A 43 28.17 -13.29 -6.63
C PRO A 43 27.58 -12.01 -6.06
N GLY A 44 27.04 -11.14 -6.91
CA GLY A 44 26.43 -9.88 -6.49
C GLY A 44 25.09 -10.08 -5.80
N ARG A 45 24.22 -10.90 -6.40
CA ARG A 45 22.95 -11.34 -5.79
C ARG A 45 23.20 -12.03 -4.46
N GLY A 46 24.15 -12.97 -4.41
CA GLY A 46 24.55 -13.64 -3.18
C GLY A 46 24.99 -12.67 -2.08
N ALA A 47 25.76 -11.62 -2.41
CA ALA A 47 26.16 -10.59 -1.45
C ALA A 47 24.96 -9.76 -0.94
N ILE A 48 24.02 -9.39 -1.81
CA ILE A 48 22.79 -8.68 -1.44
C ILE A 48 21.95 -9.54 -0.49
N THR A 49 21.66 -10.79 -0.89
CA THR A 49 20.85 -11.73 -0.10
C THR A 49 21.48 -11.96 1.27
N GLN A 50 22.79 -12.17 1.37
CA GLN A 50 23.48 -12.35 2.67
C GLN A 50 23.38 -11.11 3.58
N CYS A 51 23.39 -9.91 3.00
CA CYS A 51 23.25 -8.68 3.78
C CYS A 51 21.80 -8.50 4.28
N LEU A 52 20.80 -8.82 3.44
CA LEU A 52 19.39 -8.73 3.80
C LEU A 52 18.95 -9.83 4.79
N SER A 53 19.56 -11.01 4.74
CA SER A 53 19.30 -12.12 5.68
C SER A 53 20.13 -12.05 6.98
N SER A 54 20.87 -10.97 7.19
CA SER A 54 21.68 -10.79 8.40
C SER A 54 20.83 -10.73 9.67
N SER A 55 21.34 -11.30 10.76
CA SER A 55 20.73 -11.18 12.09
C SER A 55 20.90 -9.79 12.72
N SER A 56 21.81 -8.95 12.19
CA SER A 56 22.02 -7.59 12.68
C SER A 56 21.07 -6.61 12.03
N SER A 57 20.23 -5.95 12.85
CA SER A 57 19.34 -4.86 12.41
C SER A 57 20.10 -3.73 11.71
N ALA A 58 21.34 -3.41 12.14
CA ALA A 58 22.14 -2.36 11.52
C ALA A 58 22.60 -2.72 10.10
N VAL A 59 22.86 -4.01 9.85
CA VAL A 59 23.21 -4.51 8.51
C VAL A 59 21.98 -4.46 7.62
N VAL A 60 20.84 -4.99 8.08
CA VAL A 60 19.60 -5.05 7.29
C VAL A 60 19.07 -3.65 6.95
N ASP A 61 18.96 -2.73 7.92
CA ASP A 61 18.49 -1.36 7.66
C ASP A 61 19.37 -0.65 6.61
N GLN A 62 20.70 -0.75 6.74
CA GLN A 62 21.60 -0.14 5.77
C GLN A 62 21.48 -0.82 4.39
N SER A 63 21.30 -2.13 4.34
CA SER A 63 21.21 -2.89 3.09
C SER A 63 19.95 -2.54 2.31
N VAL A 64 18.81 -2.43 2.99
CA VAL A 64 17.55 -1.96 2.37
C VAL A 64 17.74 -0.55 1.79
N ARG A 65 18.39 0.35 2.53
CA ARG A 65 18.67 1.72 2.07
C ARG A 65 19.58 1.74 0.84
N GLU A 66 20.67 0.97 0.85
CA GLU A 66 21.61 0.93 -0.26
C GLU A 66 21.01 0.26 -1.50
N LEU A 67 20.21 -0.80 -1.35
CA LEU A 67 19.49 -1.41 -2.46
C LEU A 67 18.55 -0.41 -3.14
N CYS A 68 17.77 0.31 -2.33
CA CYS A 68 16.93 1.42 -2.81
C CYS A 68 17.75 2.52 -3.51
N ARG A 69 18.99 2.76 -3.06
CA ARG A 69 19.91 3.74 -3.64
C ARG A 69 20.49 3.26 -4.98
N LEU A 70 20.75 1.95 -5.14
CA LEU A 70 21.13 1.35 -6.43
C LEU A 70 20.01 1.48 -7.46
N VAL A 71 18.76 1.23 -7.08
CA VAL A 71 17.59 1.43 -7.96
C VAL A 71 17.50 2.88 -8.43
N LYS A 72 17.63 3.83 -7.50
CA LYS A 72 17.62 5.27 -7.83
C LYS A 72 18.72 5.69 -8.81
N ARG A 73 19.88 5.01 -8.77
CA ARG A 73 21.01 5.22 -9.67
C ARG A 73 20.93 4.39 -10.95
N SER A 74 19.80 3.71 -11.19
CA SER A 74 19.58 2.82 -12.34
C SER A 74 20.65 1.74 -12.47
N LYS A 75 21.16 1.24 -11.33
CA LYS A 75 22.16 0.16 -11.26
C LYS A 75 21.56 -1.22 -11.09
N ILE A 76 20.30 -1.28 -10.66
CA ILE A 76 19.46 -2.47 -10.58
C ILE A 76 18.04 -2.03 -10.95
N ASP A 77 17.27 -2.90 -11.59
CA ASP A 77 15.89 -2.63 -11.92
C ASP A 77 14.98 -2.74 -10.68
N ILE A 78 13.83 -2.06 -10.74
CA ILE A 78 12.88 -2.02 -9.62
C ILE A 78 12.31 -3.41 -9.33
N SER A 79 12.06 -4.22 -10.36
CA SER A 79 11.45 -5.54 -10.22
C SER A 79 12.38 -6.50 -9.47
N SER A 80 13.67 -6.53 -9.83
CA SER A 80 14.67 -7.34 -9.11
C SER A 80 14.86 -6.87 -7.67
N ALA A 81 14.91 -5.55 -7.43
CA ALA A 81 15.02 -5.03 -6.07
C ALA A 81 13.77 -5.36 -5.21
N LEU A 82 12.58 -5.27 -5.79
CA LEU A 82 11.34 -5.70 -5.12
C LEU A 82 11.37 -7.19 -4.81
N LEU A 83 11.83 -8.02 -5.76
CA LEU A 83 11.94 -9.46 -5.56
C LEU A 83 12.87 -9.81 -4.40
N GLU A 84 14.05 -9.20 -4.33
CA GLU A 84 15.02 -9.44 -3.25
C GLU A 84 14.50 -8.96 -1.88
N LEU A 85 13.76 -7.85 -1.82
CA LEU A 85 13.13 -7.40 -0.57
C LEU A 85 11.95 -8.30 -0.16
N GLN A 86 11.15 -8.76 -1.12
CA GLN A 86 10.00 -9.64 -0.87
C GLN A 86 10.44 -11.02 -0.39
N SER A 87 11.44 -11.64 -1.05
CA SER A 87 12.00 -12.92 -0.62
C SER A 87 12.59 -12.82 0.79
N SER A 88 13.32 -11.75 1.08
CA SER A 88 13.91 -11.53 2.41
C SER A 88 12.84 -11.28 3.48
N LEU A 89 11.72 -10.63 3.14
CA LEU A 89 10.62 -10.36 4.06
C LEU A 89 9.95 -11.67 4.55
N GLU A 90 9.82 -12.68 3.68
CA GLU A 90 9.21 -13.97 4.02
C GLU A 90 9.95 -14.66 5.18
N GLU A 91 11.27 -14.61 5.19
CA GLU A 91 12.11 -15.34 6.15
C GLU A 91 12.67 -14.47 7.29
N CYS A 92 12.44 -13.15 7.28
CA CYS A 92 13.09 -12.24 8.24
C CYS A 92 12.60 -12.37 9.69
N ASN A 93 13.41 -11.88 10.63
CA ASN A 93 12.99 -11.71 12.02
C ASN A 93 11.79 -10.75 12.11
N PRO A 94 10.74 -11.05 12.89
CA PRO A 94 9.56 -10.17 13.05
C PRO A 94 9.90 -8.71 13.38
N ARG A 95 10.99 -8.45 14.11
CA ARG A 95 11.43 -7.10 14.48
C ARG A 95 11.99 -6.28 13.31
N LEU A 96 12.31 -6.93 12.19
CA LEU A 96 12.88 -6.31 11.00
C LEU A 96 11.85 -6.13 9.88
N VAL A 97 10.65 -6.69 10.03
CA VAL A 97 9.57 -6.64 9.03
C VAL A 97 9.33 -5.21 8.55
N ASP A 98 9.22 -4.25 9.47
CA ASP A 98 8.96 -2.85 9.14
C ASP A 98 10.02 -2.24 8.22
N LEU A 99 11.29 -2.68 8.32
CA LEU A 99 12.37 -2.18 7.47
C LEU A 99 12.14 -2.59 6.01
N PHE A 100 11.75 -3.85 5.79
CA PHE A 100 11.44 -4.36 4.45
C PHE A 100 10.18 -3.70 3.90
N VAL A 101 9.11 -3.58 4.69
CA VAL A 101 7.87 -2.93 4.26
C VAL A 101 8.12 -1.46 3.89
N LYS A 102 8.96 -0.73 4.65
CA LYS A 102 9.41 0.64 4.31
C LYS A 102 10.19 0.68 2.99
N GLY A 103 11.11 -0.26 2.80
CA GLY A 103 11.88 -0.39 1.56
C GLY A 103 10.99 -0.63 0.34
N ILE A 104 10.05 -1.57 0.45
CA ILE A 104 9.07 -1.88 -0.60
C ILE A 104 8.16 -0.67 -0.85
N GLY A 105 7.64 -0.02 0.20
CA GLY A 105 6.83 1.19 0.07
C GLY A 105 7.55 2.33 -0.63
N PHE A 106 8.85 2.48 -0.37
CA PHE A 106 9.70 3.41 -1.11
C PHE A 106 9.85 3.04 -2.59
N LEU A 107 10.13 1.77 -2.90
CA LEU A 107 10.28 1.31 -4.29
C LEU A 107 8.98 1.44 -5.07
N VAL A 108 7.84 1.17 -4.45
CA VAL A 108 6.51 1.36 -5.05
C VAL A 108 6.28 2.82 -5.39
N ARG A 109 6.49 3.74 -4.44
CA ARG A 109 6.39 5.19 -4.71
C ARG A 109 7.32 5.60 -5.84
N PHE A 110 8.59 5.24 -5.75
CA PHE A 110 9.60 5.61 -6.74
C PHE A 110 9.28 5.06 -8.14
N GLY A 111 8.86 3.80 -8.24
CA GLY A 111 8.49 3.18 -9.51
C GLY A 111 7.22 3.77 -10.10
N PHE A 112 6.23 4.11 -9.27
CA PHE A 112 5.02 4.79 -9.71
C PHE A 112 5.35 6.16 -10.32
N HIS A 113 6.18 6.97 -9.64
CA HIS A 113 6.63 8.27 -10.15
C HIS A 113 7.42 8.20 -11.46
N ARG A 114 8.04 7.05 -11.74
CA ARG A 114 8.81 6.79 -12.97
C ARG A 114 7.99 6.11 -14.06
N GLY A 115 6.70 5.85 -13.84
CA GLY A 115 5.83 5.17 -14.79
C GLY A 115 6.11 3.67 -14.97
N HIS A 116 6.80 3.04 -14.00
CA HIS A 116 7.08 1.60 -14.04
C HIS A 116 5.90 0.73 -13.59
N PHE A 117 4.88 1.32 -12.99
CA PHE A 117 3.66 0.62 -12.58
C PHE A 117 2.45 1.21 -13.28
N ASP A 118 1.72 0.39 -14.04
CA ASP A 118 0.36 0.69 -14.50
C ASP A 118 -0.63 -0.09 -13.63
N GLY A 119 -1.58 0.61 -13.00
CA GLY A 119 -2.62 -0.01 -12.16
C GLY A 119 -3.45 -1.05 -12.91
N ARG A 120 -3.60 -0.92 -14.24
CA ARG A 120 -4.31 -1.90 -15.07
C ARG A 120 -3.63 -3.26 -15.12
N GLY A 121 -2.30 -3.30 -14.99
CA GLY A 121 -1.53 -4.55 -15.03
C GLY A 121 -1.81 -5.49 -13.85
N PHE A 122 -2.43 -4.98 -12.79
CA PHE A 122 -2.76 -5.75 -11.58
C PHE A 122 -4.24 -6.12 -11.48
N VAL A 123 -5.08 -5.74 -12.45
CA VAL A 123 -6.51 -6.11 -12.44
C VAL A 123 -6.68 -7.61 -12.69
N ASP A 124 -5.95 -8.14 -13.68
CA ASP A 124 -6.04 -9.55 -14.06
C ASP A 124 -5.15 -10.48 -13.20
N ALA A 125 -4.20 -9.90 -12.47
CA ALA A 125 -3.27 -10.62 -11.59
C ALA A 125 -2.96 -9.80 -10.31
N PRO A 126 -3.95 -9.61 -9.42
CA PRO A 126 -3.80 -8.79 -8.22
C PRO A 126 -2.73 -9.30 -7.26
N GLU A 127 -2.43 -10.61 -7.27
CA GLU A 127 -1.35 -11.23 -6.52
C GLU A 127 0.04 -10.72 -6.89
N ASN A 128 0.21 -10.14 -8.08
CA ASN A 128 1.46 -9.53 -8.50
C ASN A 128 1.63 -8.10 -7.99
N HIS A 129 0.58 -7.49 -7.42
CA HIS A 129 0.65 -6.15 -6.89
C HIS A 129 1.66 -6.09 -5.71
N PRO A 130 2.65 -5.17 -5.71
CA PRO A 130 3.72 -5.17 -4.70
C PRO A 130 3.22 -5.12 -3.25
N PHE A 131 2.17 -4.35 -2.97
CA PHE A 131 1.56 -4.31 -1.62
C PHE A 131 0.73 -5.56 -1.29
N VAL A 132 0.23 -6.30 -2.29
CA VAL A 132 -0.48 -7.56 -2.06
C VAL A 132 0.52 -8.65 -1.67
N LYS A 133 1.66 -8.74 -2.38
CA LYS A 133 2.74 -9.70 -2.04
C LYS A 133 3.28 -9.52 -0.62
N VAL A 134 3.28 -8.30 -0.10
CA VAL A 134 3.72 -8.02 1.28
C VAL A 134 2.80 -8.63 2.33
N LEU A 135 1.53 -8.93 2.02
CA LEU A 135 0.58 -9.54 2.95
C LEU A 135 0.86 -11.02 3.27
N CYS A 136 2.10 -11.49 3.11
CA CYS A 136 2.52 -12.84 3.44
C CYS A 136 2.46 -13.14 4.96
N ARG A 137 2.48 -12.11 5.81
CA ARG A 137 2.65 -12.22 7.27
C ARG A 137 1.78 -11.22 8.04
N PRO A 138 1.28 -11.55 9.24
CA PRO A 138 0.44 -10.63 10.03
C PRO A 138 1.19 -9.40 10.56
N GLU A 139 2.50 -9.49 10.81
CA GLU A 139 3.29 -8.40 11.39
C GLU A 139 3.42 -7.19 10.45
N VAL A 140 3.21 -7.39 9.14
CA VAL A 140 3.35 -6.34 8.12
C VAL A 140 2.22 -5.31 8.19
N GLN A 141 1.09 -5.65 8.80
CA GLN A 141 -0.19 -4.95 8.60
C GLN A 141 -0.10 -3.45 8.92
N ASN A 142 0.44 -3.10 10.10
CA ASN A 142 0.48 -1.71 10.56
C ASN A 142 1.39 -0.85 9.69
N GLU A 143 2.62 -1.31 9.42
CA GLU A 143 3.57 -0.57 8.59
C GLU A 143 3.08 -0.51 7.13
N LEU A 144 2.44 -1.56 6.62
CA LEU A 144 1.89 -1.56 5.27
C LEU A 144 0.79 -0.50 5.11
N VAL A 145 -0.13 -0.37 6.07
CA VAL A 145 -1.13 0.71 6.07
C VAL A 145 -0.45 2.08 6.04
N GLN A 146 0.59 2.28 6.85
CA GLN A 146 1.36 3.54 6.82
C GLN A 146 2.01 3.79 5.45
N GLN A 147 2.61 2.77 4.84
CA GLN A 147 3.23 2.91 3.52
C GLN A 147 2.21 3.19 2.41
N ILE A 148 0.98 2.67 2.52
CA ILE A 148 -0.13 2.97 1.60
C ILE A 148 -0.59 4.42 1.76
N VAL A 149 -0.79 4.90 2.99
CA VAL A 149 -1.13 6.31 3.25
C VAL A 149 -0.03 7.23 2.72
N LEU A 150 1.24 6.91 2.98
CA LEU A 150 2.37 7.65 2.44
C LEU A 150 2.41 7.62 0.91
N PHE A 151 2.05 6.50 0.28
CA PHE A 151 1.92 6.40 -1.17
C PHE A 151 0.89 7.39 -1.69
N VAL A 152 -0.32 7.42 -1.13
CA VAL A 152 -1.36 8.38 -1.56
C VAL A 152 -0.87 9.82 -1.40
N VAL A 153 -0.33 10.17 -0.23
CA VAL A 153 0.11 11.54 0.07
C VAL A 153 1.23 12.02 -0.86
N HIS A 154 2.20 11.16 -1.19
CA HIS A 154 3.34 11.57 -2.02
C HIS A 154 3.09 11.43 -3.53
N SER A 155 2.13 10.59 -3.93
CA SER A 155 1.82 10.33 -5.33
C SER A 155 0.65 11.15 -5.86
N LYS A 156 -0.18 11.77 -5.00
CA LYS A 156 -1.34 12.59 -5.44
C LYS A 156 -1.00 13.71 -6.43
N GLN A 157 0.24 14.21 -6.43
CA GLN A 157 0.70 15.24 -7.38
C GLN A 157 0.67 14.76 -8.86
N TYR A 158 0.63 13.44 -9.09
CA TYR A 158 0.49 12.82 -10.41
C TYR A 158 -0.97 12.51 -10.76
N GLY A 159 -1.91 12.99 -9.95
CA GLY A 159 -3.34 12.72 -10.06
C GLY A 159 -3.82 11.66 -9.05
N LEU A 160 -4.86 12.00 -8.27
CA LEU A 160 -5.41 11.08 -7.29
C LEU A 160 -6.19 9.93 -7.95
N GLN A 161 -6.68 10.13 -9.18
CA GLN A 161 -7.38 9.10 -9.95
C GLN A 161 -6.45 7.92 -10.24
N GLU A 162 -5.24 8.19 -10.73
CA GLU A 162 -4.21 7.21 -11.07
C GLU A 162 -3.73 6.46 -9.82
N VAL A 163 -3.58 7.18 -8.70
CA VAL A 163 -3.27 6.59 -7.39
C VAL A 163 -4.37 5.62 -6.96
N CYS A 164 -5.64 5.99 -7.14
CA CYS A 164 -6.77 5.13 -6.80
C CYS A 164 -6.88 3.91 -7.72
N GLU A 165 -6.63 4.08 -9.02
CA GLU A 165 -6.58 2.95 -9.97
C GLU A 165 -5.49 1.95 -9.61
N TYR A 166 -4.32 2.43 -9.17
CA TYR A 166 -3.25 1.58 -8.69
C TYR A 166 -3.60 0.85 -7.37
N LEU A 167 -4.27 1.52 -6.43
CA LEU A 167 -4.63 0.92 -5.14
C LEU A 167 -5.86 0.01 -5.18
N LYS A 168 -6.75 0.19 -6.16
CA LYS A 168 -8.02 -0.55 -6.25
C LYS A 168 -7.83 -2.08 -6.20
N PRO A 169 -6.89 -2.70 -6.94
CA PRO A 169 -6.63 -4.14 -6.84
C PRO A 169 -6.27 -4.61 -5.42
N LEU A 170 -5.45 -3.84 -4.70
CA LEU A 170 -5.07 -4.15 -3.31
C LEU A 170 -6.28 -4.12 -2.37
N VAL A 171 -7.12 -3.08 -2.46
CA VAL A 171 -8.30 -2.95 -1.59
C VAL A 171 -9.30 -4.06 -1.90
N THR A 172 -9.58 -4.31 -3.17
CA THR A 172 -10.45 -5.41 -3.61
C THR A 172 -9.92 -6.76 -3.12
N PHE A 173 -8.63 -7.03 -3.31
CA PHE A 173 -8.00 -8.26 -2.83
C PHE A 173 -8.14 -8.40 -1.31
N SER A 174 -7.94 -7.31 -0.56
CA SER A 174 -8.04 -7.32 0.91
C SER A 174 -9.46 -7.63 1.40
N ILE A 175 -10.49 -7.17 0.68
CA ILE A 175 -11.89 -7.49 0.97
C ILE A 175 -12.16 -8.97 0.70
N LEU A 176 -11.75 -9.46 -0.48
CA LEU A 176 -11.98 -10.86 -0.87
C LEU A 176 -11.22 -11.83 0.03
N ARG A 177 -9.99 -11.49 0.42
CA ARG A 177 -9.17 -12.28 1.33
C ARG A 177 -9.70 -12.24 2.77
N GLY A 178 -10.18 -11.09 3.24
CA GLY A 178 -10.80 -10.96 4.57
C GLY A 178 -12.02 -11.87 4.77
N SER A 179 -12.68 -12.27 3.68
CA SER A 179 -13.77 -13.25 3.68
C SER A 179 -13.31 -14.70 3.81
N LEU A 180 -12.05 -14.98 3.47
CA LEU A 180 -11.46 -16.32 3.45
C LEU A 180 -10.57 -16.61 4.67
N GLU A 181 -9.91 -15.57 5.19
CA GLU A 181 -8.97 -15.65 6.31
C GLU A 181 -9.34 -14.58 7.34
N SER A 182 -9.23 -14.87 8.66
CA SER A 182 -9.53 -13.98 9.80
C SER A 182 -8.62 -12.73 9.93
N SER A 183 -8.30 -12.12 8.79
CA SER A 183 -7.47 -10.94 8.57
C SER A 183 -8.28 -9.63 8.65
N SER A 184 -9.46 -9.66 9.27
CA SER A 184 -10.39 -8.52 9.37
C SER A 184 -9.83 -7.30 10.08
N SER A 185 -8.75 -7.44 10.86
CA SER A 185 -8.02 -6.31 11.46
C SER A 185 -7.38 -5.42 10.39
N PHE A 186 -6.70 -6.02 9.40
CA PHE A 186 -6.00 -5.27 8.37
C PHE A 186 -6.96 -4.44 7.51
N LEU A 187 -8.05 -5.06 7.05
CA LEU A 187 -9.04 -4.40 6.21
C LEU A 187 -9.66 -3.18 6.90
N ARG A 188 -10.05 -3.33 8.17
CA ARG A 188 -10.60 -2.24 8.98
C ARG A 188 -9.58 -1.12 9.18
N LEU A 189 -8.32 -1.45 9.45
CA LEU A 189 -7.24 -0.46 9.59
C LEU A 189 -6.96 0.28 8.27
N LEU A 190 -6.96 -0.45 7.16
CA LEU A 190 -6.74 0.13 5.83
C LEU A 190 -7.87 1.09 5.46
N ILE A 191 -9.12 0.65 5.55
CA ILE A 191 -10.28 1.48 5.20
C ILE A 191 -10.34 2.71 6.10
N SER A 192 -10.27 2.54 7.43
CA SER A 192 -10.32 3.67 8.36
C SER A 192 -9.19 4.69 8.11
N SER A 193 -7.98 4.24 7.76
CA SER A 193 -6.86 5.13 7.45
C SER A 193 -7.05 5.88 6.12
N LEU A 194 -7.55 5.22 5.07
CA LEU A 194 -7.85 5.87 3.79
C LEU A 194 -9.01 6.86 3.90
N VAL A 195 -10.02 6.52 4.71
CA VAL A 195 -11.15 7.40 5.03
C VAL A 195 -10.70 8.62 5.83
N SER A 196 -9.81 8.44 6.82
CA SER A 196 -9.22 9.56 7.56
C SER A 196 -8.40 10.47 6.65
N LEU A 197 -7.67 9.89 5.69
CA LEU A 197 -6.93 10.65 4.69
C LEU A 197 -7.88 11.42 3.75
N TYR A 198 -8.99 10.82 3.33
CA TYR A 198 -10.04 11.48 2.56
C TYR A 198 -10.55 12.76 3.25
N CYS A 199 -10.78 12.74 4.57
CA CYS A 199 -11.15 13.94 5.36
C CYS A 199 -10.12 15.07 5.31
N SER A 200 -8.87 14.76 4.97
CA SER A 200 -7.75 15.69 4.89
C SER A 200 -7.53 16.23 3.46
N LEU A 201 -8.19 15.66 2.44
CA LEU A 201 -7.99 15.96 1.02
C LEU A 201 -9.19 16.68 0.38
N LEU A 202 -9.78 17.67 1.06
CA LEU A 202 -11.07 18.31 0.71
C LEU A 202 -11.35 18.55 -0.78
N ASN A 203 -10.38 19.09 -1.53
CA ASN A 203 -10.58 19.47 -2.94
C ASN A 203 -10.33 18.34 -3.95
N GLU A 204 -9.60 17.31 -3.53
CA GLU A 204 -9.13 16.21 -4.39
C GLU A 204 -9.80 14.89 -3.98
N ALA A 205 -10.72 14.91 -3.02
CA ALA A 205 -11.16 13.73 -2.28
C ALA A 205 -12.03 12.74 -3.10
N ILE A 206 -12.64 13.21 -4.19
CA ILE A 206 -13.67 12.47 -4.95
C ILE A 206 -13.17 11.10 -5.45
N PRO A 207 -12.00 10.98 -6.14
CA PRO A 207 -11.52 9.69 -6.63
C PRO A 207 -11.31 8.66 -5.52
N LEU A 208 -10.82 9.08 -4.36
CA LEU A 208 -10.58 8.19 -3.23
C LEU A 208 -11.90 7.67 -2.64
N PHE A 209 -12.91 8.54 -2.55
CA PHE A 209 -14.25 8.16 -2.14
C PHE A 209 -14.92 7.19 -3.12
N GLU A 210 -14.84 7.50 -4.42
CA GLU A 210 -15.39 6.65 -5.48
C GLU A 210 -14.75 5.27 -5.50
N MET A 211 -13.43 5.19 -5.35
CA MET A 211 -12.70 3.94 -5.23
C MET A 211 -13.19 3.13 -4.01
N LEU A 212 -13.26 3.74 -2.83
CA LEU A 212 -13.66 3.06 -1.60
C LEU A 212 -15.09 2.52 -1.69
N ILE A 213 -16.05 3.34 -2.17
CA ILE A 213 -17.42 2.86 -2.42
C ILE A 213 -17.45 1.73 -3.44
N SER A 214 -16.69 1.85 -4.53
CA SER A 214 -16.62 0.82 -5.56
C SER A 214 -16.09 -0.50 -4.98
N CYS A 215 -15.11 -0.46 -4.08
CA CYS A 215 -14.55 -1.64 -3.44
C CYS A 215 -15.51 -2.25 -2.41
N LEU A 216 -16.33 -1.46 -1.70
CA LEU A 216 -17.35 -2.01 -0.78
C LEU A 216 -18.37 -2.93 -1.48
N ARG A 217 -18.53 -2.81 -2.81
CA ARG A 217 -19.39 -3.72 -3.59
C ARG A 217 -18.83 -5.15 -3.67
N CYS A 218 -17.56 -5.35 -3.32
CA CYS A 218 -16.90 -6.65 -3.38
C CYS A 218 -17.18 -7.52 -2.16
N PHE A 219 -17.83 -7.01 -1.10
CA PHE A 219 -18.22 -7.83 0.04
C PHE A 219 -19.31 -8.83 -0.38
N SER A 220 -18.98 -10.13 -0.34
CA SER A 220 -19.92 -11.21 -0.62
C SER A 220 -20.99 -11.36 0.47
N CYS A 221 -20.69 -10.91 1.69
CA CYS A 221 -21.56 -10.95 2.87
C CYS A 221 -22.11 -12.34 3.21
N GLY A 222 -21.39 -13.39 2.80
CA GLY A 222 -21.74 -14.78 3.08
C GLY A 222 -21.50 -15.17 4.55
N SER A 223 -20.58 -14.48 5.22
CA SER A 223 -20.27 -14.68 6.64
C SER A 223 -20.73 -13.51 7.50
N THR A 224 -20.91 -13.75 8.81
CA THR A 224 -21.21 -12.70 9.80
C THR A 224 -20.05 -11.71 9.96
N GLU A 225 -18.81 -12.18 9.82
CA GLU A 225 -17.61 -11.34 9.86
C GLU A 225 -17.56 -10.40 8.64
N ASP A 226 -17.84 -10.90 7.44
CA ASP A 226 -17.93 -10.07 6.22
C ASP A 226 -19.02 -9.02 6.32
N PHE A 227 -20.19 -9.41 6.81
CA PHE A 227 -21.28 -8.48 7.03
C PHE A 227 -20.89 -7.37 8.02
N THR A 228 -20.24 -7.73 9.12
CA THR A 228 -19.77 -6.77 10.13
C THR A 228 -18.73 -5.82 9.54
N ASN A 229 -17.76 -6.34 8.78
CA ASN A 229 -16.74 -5.53 8.12
C ASN A 229 -17.35 -4.57 7.09
N ALA A 230 -18.35 -5.02 6.32
CA ALA A 230 -19.04 -4.17 5.36
C ALA A 230 -19.78 -3.02 6.07
N VAL A 231 -20.51 -3.31 7.15
CA VAL A 231 -21.24 -2.30 7.94
C VAL A 231 -20.26 -1.29 8.53
N VAL A 232 -19.23 -1.75 9.26
CA VAL A 232 -18.23 -0.87 9.88
C VAL A 232 -17.51 0.00 8.85
N SER A 233 -17.15 -0.58 7.70
CA SER A 233 -16.50 0.17 6.61
C SER A 233 -17.41 1.23 6.01
N SER A 234 -18.71 0.94 5.92
CA SER A 234 -19.69 1.90 5.43
C SER A 234 -19.96 3.04 6.40
N GLU A 235 -20.00 2.75 7.70
CA GLU A 235 -20.11 3.77 8.75
C GLU A 235 -18.93 4.75 8.68
N PHE A 236 -17.69 4.25 8.58
CA PHE A 236 -16.52 5.11 8.42
C PHE A 236 -16.64 6.04 7.20
N LEU A 237 -17.06 5.52 6.04
CA LEU A 237 -17.22 6.34 4.84
C LEU A 237 -18.30 7.41 5.00
N VAL A 238 -19.43 7.06 5.62
CA VAL A 238 -20.56 7.96 5.87
C VAL A 238 -20.13 9.10 6.79
N ASP A 239 -19.49 8.77 7.91
CA ASP A 239 -19.01 9.76 8.89
C ASP A 239 -18.01 10.73 8.26
N ALA A 240 -17.05 10.18 7.51
CA ALA A 240 -16.04 11.00 6.83
C ALA A 240 -16.64 11.88 5.74
N HIS A 241 -17.60 11.36 4.97
CA HIS A 241 -18.32 12.14 3.98
C HIS A 241 -19.04 13.33 4.61
N MET A 242 -19.71 13.12 5.76
CA MET A 242 -20.34 14.21 6.50
C MET A 242 -19.34 15.25 7.00
N VAL A 243 -18.18 14.83 7.48
CA VAL A 243 -17.11 15.74 7.89
C VAL A 243 -16.63 16.57 6.69
N VAL A 244 -16.41 15.94 5.53
CA VAL A 244 -15.98 16.65 4.31
C VAL A 244 -17.05 17.61 3.82
N LEU A 245 -18.32 17.19 3.74
CA LEU A 245 -19.43 18.04 3.33
C LEU A 245 -19.54 19.30 4.20
N ARG A 246 -19.51 19.14 5.54
CA ARG A 246 -19.54 20.28 6.46
C ARG A 246 -18.37 21.24 6.21
N ARG A 247 -17.17 20.70 6.02
CA ARG A 247 -15.97 21.51 5.73
C ARG A 247 -16.08 22.25 4.39
N LEU A 248 -16.60 21.61 3.34
CA LEU A 248 -16.80 22.24 2.04
C LEU A 248 -17.81 23.37 2.08
N VAL A 249 -18.93 23.18 2.80
CA VAL A 249 -19.94 24.23 3.02
C VAL A 249 -19.32 25.41 3.76
N THR A 250 -18.57 25.17 4.85
CA THR A 250 -17.89 26.25 5.58
C THR A 250 -16.82 26.96 4.76
N ALA A 251 -16.23 26.28 3.78
CA ALA A 251 -15.20 26.84 2.90
C ALA A 251 -15.77 27.54 1.65
N GLY A 252 -17.10 27.53 1.45
CA GLY A 252 -17.74 28.09 0.25
C GLY A 252 -17.42 27.35 -1.05
N LEU A 253 -17.04 26.07 -0.97
CA LEU A 253 -16.63 25.25 -2.12
C LEU A 253 -17.82 24.51 -2.74
N GLU A 254 -18.80 25.27 -3.22
CA GLU A 254 -20.10 24.77 -3.70
C GLU A 254 -20.00 23.80 -4.89
N THR A 255 -19.01 24.00 -5.77
CA THR A 255 -18.80 23.13 -6.96
C THR A 255 -18.32 21.74 -6.58
N VAL A 256 -17.38 21.65 -5.63
CA VAL A 256 -16.88 20.37 -5.10
C VAL A 256 -17.97 19.68 -4.30
N TRP A 257 -18.73 20.46 -3.51
CA TRP A 257 -19.89 19.97 -2.77
C TRP A 257 -20.94 19.33 -3.70
N LEU A 258 -21.35 20.02 -4.77
CA LEU A 258 -22.28 19.50 -5.79
C LEU A 258 -21.77 18.21 -6.43
N ALA A 259 -20.49 18.18 -6.83
CA ALA A 259 -19.90 17.01 -7.45
C ALA A 259 -19.89 15.79 -6.51
N LEU A 260 -19.48 15.99 -5.26
CA LEU A 260 -19.45 14.96 -4.22
C LEU A 260 -20.86 14.42 -3.93
N HIS A 261 -21.85 15.33 -3.86
CA HIS A 261 -23.26 14.99 -3.65
C HIS A 261 -23.82 14.19 -4.83
N VAL A 262 -23.55 14.60 -6.08
CA VAL A 262 -23.95 13.86 -7.29
C VAL A 262 -23.30 12.47 -7.32
N THR A 263 -22.03 12.35 -6.96
CA THR A 263 -21.34 11.06 -6.84
C THR A 263 -22.03 10.16 -5.80
N LEU A 264 -22.37 10.70 -4.63
CA LEU A 264 -23.13 9.98 -3.60
C LEU A 264 -24.47 9.46 -4.16
N VAL A 265 -25.26 10.34 -4.78
CA VAL A 265 -26.56 10.01 -5.36
C VAL A 265 -26.44 8.96 -6.47
N LYS A 266 -25.42 9.06 -7.33
CA LYS A 266 -25.13 8.03 -8.34
C LYS A 266 -24.83 6.68 -7.69
N CYS A 267 -23.99 6.66 -6.67
CA CYS A 267 -23.66 5.44 -5.93
C CYS A 267 -24.90 4.79 -5.30
N VAL A 268 -25.79 5.58 -4.70
CA VAL A 268 -27.08 5.14 -4.13
C VAL A 268 -28.03 4.61 -5.20
N SER A 269 -28.17 5.34 -6.31
CA SER A 269 -29.12 4.97 -7.37
C SER A 269 -28.73 3.69 -8.10
N VAL A 270 -27.42 3.42 -8.25
CA VAL A 270 -26.91 2.16 -8.78
C VAL A 270 -27.21 1.01 -7.82
N GLN A 271 -27.05 1.21 -6.51
CA GLN A 271 -27.44 0.22 -5.49
C GLN A 271 -28.96 -0.06 -5.50
N ARG A 272 -29.81 0.95 -5.72
CA ARG A 272 -31.27 0.78 -5.83
C ARG A 272 -31.68 -0.18 -6.95
N LYS A 273 -30.93 -0.21 -8.06
CA LYS A 273 -31.20 -1.10 -9.22
C LYS A 273 -30.63 -2.50 -9.06
N SER A 274 -29.59 -2.69 -8.23
CA SER A 274 -28.95 -3.99 -7.99
C SER A 274 -29.56 -4.78 -6.82
N LEU A 275 -30.55 -4.22 -6.11
CA LEU A 275 -31.20 -4.82 -4.95
C LEU A 275 -32.11 -6.01 -5.34
N SER A 276 -31.48 -7.13 -5.67
CA SER A 276 -32.01 -8.46 -5.34
C SER A 276 -31.20 -9.01 -4.17
N THR A 277 -31.74 -8.81 -2.95
CA THR A 277 -31.49 -9.64 -1.75
C THR A 277 -30.06 -9.71 -1.16
N SER A 278 -29.55 -8.62 -0.57
CA SER A 278 -28.62 -8.75 0.58
C SER A 278 -28.82 -7.63 1.63
N LYS A 279 -28.69 -7.99 2.93
CA LYS A 279 -28.92 -7.08 4.08
C LYS A 279 -27.95 -5.87 4.21
N PRO A 280 -26.65 -5.96 3.86
CA PRO A 280 -25.72 -4.84 4.06
C PRO A 280 -25.85 -3.77 2.97
N GLU A 281 -26.23 -4.14 1.75
CA GLU A 281 -26.58 -3.17 0.71
C GLU A 281 -27.77 -2.30 1.13
N ILE A 282 -28.73 -2.86 1.88
CA ILE A 282 -29.84 -2.12 2.48
C ILE A 282 -29.36 -1.17 3.58
N ILE A 283 -28.34 -1.53 4.37
CA ILE A 283 -27.79 -0.66 5.43
C ILE A 283 -26.99 0.49 4.80
N ILE A 284 -26.10 0.19 3.85
CA ILE A 284 -25.36 1.21 3.09
C ILE A 284 -26.35 2.12 2.36
N PHE A 285 -27.37 1.55 1.71
CA PHE A 285 -28.43 2.31 1.05
C PHE A 285 -29.19 3.20 2.04
N ARG A 286 -29.62 2.68 3.19
CA ARG A 286 -30.34 3.46 4.22
C ARG A 286 -29.47 4.56 4.84
N LEU A 287 -28.19 4.30 5.05
CA LEU A 287 -27.24 5.30 5.54
C LEU A 287 -27.05 6.42 4.50
N LEU A 288 -26.88 6.07 3.23
CA LEU A 288 -26.74 7.04 2.16
C LEU A 288 -28.05 7.80 1.86
N GLU A 289 -29.21 7.17 2.00
CA GLU A 289 -30.54 7.79 1.89
C GLU A 289 -30.80 8.75 3.06
N HIS A 290 -30.37 8.39 4.28
CA HIS A 290 -30.40 9.28 5.44
C HIS A 290 -29.50 10.50 5.25
N LEU A 291 -28.30 10.33 4.68
CA LEU A 291 -27.41 11.43 4.31
C LEU A 291 -28.02 12.36 3.25
N TRP A 292 -28.76 11.81 2.28
CA TRP A 292 -29.47 12.60 1.28
C TRP A 292 -30.55 13.49 1.91
N LEU A 293 -31.33 12.95 2.85
CA LEU A 293 -32.37 13.69 3.56
C LEU A 293 -31.79 14.81 4.44
N GLN A 294 -30.69 14.57 5.16
CA GLN A 294 -30.04 15.57 6.02
C GLN A 294 -29.36 16.71 5.26
N ALA A 295 -29.01 16.53 3.98
CA ALA A 295 -28.40 17.57 3.15
C ALA A 295 -29.43 18.51 2.50
N HIS A 296 -30.73 18.28 2.71
CA HIS A 296 -31.84 19.07 2.13
C HIS A 296 -32.74 19.72 3.21
N GLU A 297 -32.32 19.67 4.48
CA GLU A 297 -32.86 20.47 5.60
C GLU A 297 -31.92 21.63 5.94
#